data_AF-A0A5P2DF73-F1
#
_entry.id   AF-A0A5P2DF73-F1
#
_cell.length_a   1.000
_cell.length_b   1.000
_cell.length_c   1.000
_cell.angle_alpha   90.00
_cell.angle_beta   90.00
_cell.angle_gamma   90.00
#
_symmetry.space_group_name_H-M   'P 1'
#
loop_
_entity.id
_entity.type
_entity.pdbx_description
1 polymer ?
#
loop_
_entity_poly.entity_id
_entity_poly.type
_entity_poly.pdbx_seq_one_letter_code
_entity_poly.pdbx_strand_id
1 'polypeptide(L)'
;MAVLTLATGMLEAASLLALGPVFTAMQTGNVLFFAFGTVGAGGLSTVAPATSLVAFVVGAVAGARVEWRLEEQRFRWFLIALLWEAGMVAVAAVTAWGLEPVRSAPSGRHLATIAVLSAAMGVRNVTAMRVSVPDMPTTLVTRAMTAFVGGSLLGHDPAFGHTRGATARRAGSVVAMFAGGLVGAACLHHGVPVHILLLGAAGLALLTGLAYLPFPHRLSS
;
A
#
# COMPACT_ATOMS: atom_id res chain seq x y z
N MET A 1 1.16 -4.60 11.42
CA MET A 1 0.25 -4.68 10.25
C MET A 1 -0.76 -3.53 10.20
N ALA A 2 -1.61 -3.30 11.20
CA ALA A 2 -2.57 -2.19 11.18
C ALA A 2 -1.92 -0.81 10.90
N VAL A 3 -0.76 -0.52 11.48
CA VAL A 3 0.02 0.71 11.21
C VAL A 3 0.42 0.82 9.74
N LEU A 4 0.87 -0.27 9.11
CA LEU A 4 1.23 -0.28 7.69
C LEU A 4 0.00 -0.12 6.80
N THR A 5 -1.14 -0.68 7.19
CA THR A 5 -2.42 -0.49 6.49
C THR A 5 -2.89 0.97 6.57
N LEU A 6 -2.72 1.60 7.73
CA LEU A 6 -2.96 3.03 7.91
C LEU A 6 -2.04 3.85 7.00
N ALA A 7 -0.74 3.55 6.98
CA ALA A 7 0.21 4.19 6.08
C ALA A 7 -0.20 4.01 4.60
N THR A 8 -0.66 2.83 4.20
CA THR A 8 -1.21 2.61 2.85
C THR A 8 -2.39 3.51 2.55
N GLY A 9 -3.36 3.64 3.47
CA GLY A 9 -4.48 4.55 3.30
C GLY A 9 -4.02 6.00 3.06
N MET A 10 -3.00 6.45 3.81
CA MET A 10 -2.40 7.78 3.62
C MET A 10 -1.74 7.92 2.24
N LEU A 11 -0.98 6.91 1.80
CA LEU A 11 -0.33 6.89 0.48
C LEU A 11 -1.36 6.91 -0.66
N GLU A 12 -2.46 6.17 -0.52
CA GLU A 12 -3.52 6.14 -1.53
C GLU A 12 -4.31 7.45 -1.58
N ALA A 13 -4.51 8.11 -0.43
CA ALA A 13 -5.06 9.47 -0.42
C ALA A 13 -4.10 10.45 -1.11
N ALA A 14 -2.80 10.36 -0.85
CA ALA A 14 -1.78 11.16 -1.53
C ALA A 14 -1.78 10.95 -3.04
N SER A 15 -1.79 9.69 -3.49
CA SER A 15 -1.76 9.38 -4.91
C SER A 15 -3.03 9.83 -5.62
N LEU A 16 -4.20 9.51 -5.08
CA LEU A 16 -5.47 9.80 -5.73
C LEU A 16 -5.81 11.29 -5.74
N LEU A 17 -5.58 11.99 -4.63
CA LEU A 17 -6.01 13.38 -4.46
C LEU A 17 -4.95 14.38 -4.96
N ALA A 18 -3.67 14.01 -4.99
CA ALA A 18 -2.61 14.93 -5.38
C ALA A 18 -1.83 14.51 -6.63
N LEU A 19 -1.66 13.21 -6.91
CA LEU A 19 -0.90 12.76 -8.09
C LEU A 19 -1.77 12.48 -9.33
N GLY A 20 -3.08 12.51 -9.17
CA GLY A 20 -4.07 12.26 -10.21
C GLY A 20 -4.90 11.00 -9.95
N PRO A 21 -5.79 10.59 -10.86
CA PRO A 21 -6.62 9.39 -10.68
C PRO A 21 -5.77 8.12 -10.77
N VAL A 22 -5.09 7.78 -9.68
CA VAL A 22 -4.17 6.65 -9.58
C VAL A 22 -4.05 6.17 -8.14
N PHE A 23 -3.99 4.86 -8.00
CA PHE A 23 -3.61 4.18 -6.77
C PHE A 23 -2.19 3.62 -6.88
N THR A 24 -1.48 3.46 -5.77
CA THR A 24 -0.12 2.92 -5.76
C THR A 24 -0.08 1.46 -5.32
N ALA A 25 -1.04 1.03 -4.49
CA ALA A 25 -1.19 -0.35 -4.03
C ALA A 25 -2.45 -1.02 -4.60
N MET A 26 -3.54 -0.30 -4.80
CA MET A 26 -4.83 -0.85 -5.27
C MET A 26 -4.88 -0.99 -6.80
N GLN A 27 -4.11 -1.94 -7.35
CA GLN A 27 -3.94 -2.09 -8.80
C GLN A 27 -5.22 -2.45 -9.57
N THR A 28 -6.21 -3.09 -8.92
CA THR A 28 -7.53 -3.33 -9.53
C THR A 28 -8.21 -2.03 -9.95
N GLY A 29 -8.09 -0.96 -9.13
CA GLY A 29 -8.60 0.36 -9.49
C GLY A 29 -7.86 0.98 -10.66
N ASN A 30 -6.53 0.79 -10.74
CA ASN A 30 -5.73 1.29 -11.86
C ASN A 30 -6.04 0.61 -13.18
N VAL A 31 -6.38 -0.68 -13.20
CA VAL A 31 -6.84 -1.34 -14.42
C VAL A 31 -8.08 -0.64 -14.98
N LEU A 32 -9.02 -0.28 -14.10
CA LEU A 32 -10.23 0.46 -14.50
C LEU A 32 -9.91 1.89 -14.92
N PHE A 33 -9.11 2.64 -14.14
CA PHE A 33 -8.70 4.00 -14.51
C PHE A 33 -7.95 4.05 -15.83
N PHE A 34 -7.09 3.06 -16.10
CA PHE A 34 -6.41 2.93 -17.38
C PHE A 34 -7.42 2.69 -18.50
N ALA A 35 -8.32 1.72 -18.37
CA ALA A 35 -9.34 1.44 -19.37
C ALA A 35 -10.22 2.67 -19.66
N PHE A 36 -10.72 3.36 -18.64
CA PHE A 36 -11.53 4.56 -18.81
C PHE A 36 -10.74 5.70 -19.46
N GLY A 37 -9.49 5.89 -19.05
CA GLY A 37 -8.59 6.87 -19.66
C GLY A 37 -8.29 6.57 -21.13
N THR A 38 -8.17 5.29 -21.54
CA THR A 38 -7.90 4.94 -22.95
C THR A 38 -9.03 5.32 -23.90
N VAL A 39 -10.28 5.37 -23.42
CA VAL A 39 -11.44 5.79 -24.20
C VAL A 39 -11.82 7.26 -23.97
N GLY A 40 -11.01 8.00 -23.20
CA GLY A 40 -11.23 9.42 -22.89
C GLY A 40 -12.39 9.69 -21.92
N ALA A 41 -12.85 8.69 -21.17
CA ALA A 41 -13.98 8.85 -20.25
C ALA A 41 -13.58 9.62 -18.99
N GLY A 42 -14.44 10.56 -18.55
CA GLY A 42 -14.33 11.24 -17.26
C GLY A 42 -13.11 12.16 -17.09
N GLY A 43 -12.41 12.51 -18.18
CA GLY A 43 -11.17 13.30 -18.09
C GLY A 43 -10.03 12.58 -17.35
N LEU A 44 -10.11 11.24 -17.26
CA LEU A 44 -9.16 10.44 -16.50
C LEU A 44 -7.81 10.35 -17.23
N SER A 45 -6.72 10.43 -16.47
CA SER A 45 -5.38 10.24 -17.00
C SER A 45 -5.15 8.78 -17.40
N THR A 46 -4.67 8.55 -18.61
CA THR A 46 -4.21 7.23 -19.07
C THR A 46 -2.81 6.90 -18.56
N VAL A 47 -1.93 7.91 -18.50
CA VAL A 47 -0.50 7.73 -18.21
C VAL A 47 -0.21 7.44 -16.74
N ALA A 48 -0.97 8.03 -15.81
CA ALA A 48 -0.79 7.81 -14.37
C ALA A 48 -1.06 6.35 -13.95
N PRO A 49 -2.24 5.76 -14.23
CA PRO A 49 -2.50 4.36 -13.87
C PRO A 49 -1.62 3.37 -14.66
N ALA A 50 -1.27 3.66 -15.92
CA ALA A 50 -0.31 2.85 -16.68
C ALA A 50 1.08 2.81 -16.02
N THR A 51 1.58 3.98 -15.59
CA THR A 51 2.85 4.11 -14.87
C THR A 51 2.81 3.31 -13.58
N SER A 52 1.71 3.43 -12.82
CA SER A 52 1.53 2.68 -11.58
C SER A 52 1.55 1.17 -11.80
N LEU A 53 0.80 0.68 -12.80
CA LEU A 53 0.74 -0.75 -13.13
C LEU A 53 2.12 -1.31 -13.49
N VAL A 54 2.84 -0.65 -14.39
CA VAL A 54 4.17 -1.10 -14.84
C VAL A 54 5.15 -1.09 -13.67
N ALA A 55 5.21 0.00 -12.92
CA ALA A 55 6.14 0.11 -11.79
C ALA A 55 5.81 -0.90 -10.67
N PHE A 56 4.53 -1.14 -10.39
CA PHE A 56 4.09 -2.15 -9.43
C PHE A 56 4.52 -3.55 -9.87
N VAL A 57 4.33 -3.90 -11.15
CA VAL A 57 4.77 -5.19 -11.68
C VAL A 57 6.28 -5.35 -11.54
N VAL A 58 7.06 -4.32 -11.89
CA VAL A 58 8.52 -4.33 -11.71
C VAL A 58 8.90 -4.55 -10.25
N GLY A 59 8.27 -3.81 -9.33
CA GLY A 59 8.47 -3.95 -7.89
C GLY A 59 8.11 -5.34 -7.36
N ALA A 60 6.96 -5.88 -7.76
CA ALA A 60 6.52 -7.22 -7.37
C ALA A 60 7.47 -8.31 -7.89
N VAL A 61 7.90 -8.22 -9.16
CA VAL A 61 8.87 -9.16 -9.74
C VAL A 61 10.22 -9.07 -9.02
N ALA A 62 10.71 -7.87 -8.74
CA ALA A 62 11.95 -7.68 -8.00
C ALA A 62 11.85 -8.26 -6.57
N GLY A 63 10.77 -7.93 -5.85
CA GLY A 63 10.49 -8.46 -4.52
C GLY A 63 10.45 -9.98 -4.49
N ALA A 64 9.72 -10.60 -5.42
CA ALA A 64 9.63 -12.05 -5.52
C ALA A 64 10.97 -12.73 -5.82
N ARG A 65 11.82 -12.12 -6.66
CA ARG A 65 13.14 -12.68 -7.01
C ARG A 65 14.15 -12.57 -5.86
N VAL A 66 14.19 -11.42 -5.18
CA VAL A 66 15.13 -11.22 -4.08
C VAL A 66 14.74 -12.10 -2.91
N GLU A 67 13.44 -12.24 -2.64
CA GLU A 67 12.95 -13.13 -1.61
C GLU A 67 13.28 -14.61 -1.86
N TRP A 68 13.08 -15.09 -3.09
CA TRP A 68 13.40 -16.48 -3.44
C TRP A 68 14.84 -16.84 -3.08
N ARG A 69 15.77 -15.88 -3.18
CA ARG A 69 17.18 -16.07 -2.81
C ARG A 69 17.44 -16.04 -1.31
N LEU A 70 16.50 -15.54 -0.51
CA LEU A 70 16.61 -15.29 0.93
C LEU A 70 15.57 -16.08 1.73
N GLU A 71 14.96 -17.11 1.14
CA GLU A 71 13.84 -17.87 1.72
C GLU A 71 14.19 -18.51 3.08
N GLU A 72 15.44 -18.93 3.28
CA GLU A 72 15.91 -19.49 4.55
C GLU A 72 15.92 -18.47 5.72
N GLN A 73 15.77 -17.17 5.42
CA GLN A 73 15.86 -16.08 6.39
C GLN A 73 14.60 -15.21 6.43
N ARG A 74 13.42 -15.84 6.45
CA ARG A 74 12.08 -15.21 6.42
C ARG A 74 11.95 -13.93 7.26
N PHE A 75 12.43 -13.96 8.51
CA PHE A 75 12.41 -12.80 9.39
C PHE A 75 13.28 -11.63 8.90
N ARG A 76 14.51 -11.91 8.46
CA ARG A 76 15.45 -10.90 7.96
C ARG A 76 14.92 -10.29 6.66
N TRP A 77 14.34 -11.11 5.79
CA TRP A 77 13.69 -10.63 4.57
C TRP A 77 12.55 -9.66 4.87
N PHE A 78 11.67 -10.00 5.83
CA PHE A 78 10.57 -9.12 6.22
C PHE A 78 11.04 -7.74 6.70
N LEU A 79 12.07 -7.69 7.55
CA LEU A 79 12.67 -6.44 8.00
C LEU A 79 13.32 -5.65 6.86
N ILE A 80 14.09 -6.32 6.00
CA ILE A 80 14.75 -5.69 4.84
C ILE A 80 13.70 -5.08 3.91
N ALA A 81 12.62 -5.81 3.61
CA ALA A 81 11.53 -5.34 2.79
C ALA A 81 10.84 -4.09 3.39
N LEU A 82 10.69 -4.05 4.72
CA LEU A 82 10.05 -2.93 5.40
C LEU A 82 10.92 -1.68 5.46
N LEU A 83 12.24 -1.85 5.68
CA LEU A 83 13.21 -0.76 5.60
C LEU A 83 13.34 -0.25 4.16
N TRP A 84 13.31 -1.16 3.17
CA TRP A 84 13.28 -0.82 1.75
C TRP A 84 12.03 -0.01 1.39
N GLU A 85 10.85 -0.43 1.84
CA GLU A 85 9.60 0.31 1.66
C GLU A 85 9.72 1.72 2.24
N ALA A 86 10.15 1.85 3.50
CA ALA A 86 10.34 3.15 4.13
C ALA A 86 11.31 4.04 3.33
N GLY A 87 12.43 3.47 2.86
CA GLY A 87 13.40 4.17 2.01
C GLY A 87 12.81 4.63 0.68
N MET A 88 12.07 3.77 -0.02
CA MET A 88 11.42 4.13 -1.29
C MET A 88 10.33 5.20 -1.10
N VAL A 89 9.53 5.11 -0.04
CA VAL A 89 8.54 6.15 0.29
C VAL A 89 9.21 7.49 0.61
N ALA A 90 10.36 7.46 1.29
CA ALA A 90 11.16 8.67 1.51
C ALA A 90 11.71 9.25 0.19
N VAL A 91 12.17 8.41 -0.73
CA VAL A 91 12.58 8.84 -2.09
C VAL A 91 11.39 9.46 -2.84
N ALA A 92 10.20 8.88 -2.75
CA ALA A 92 9.00 9.45 -3.33
C ALA A 92 8.64 10.83 -2.71
N ALA A 93 8.90 11.02 -1.42
CA ALA A 93 8.75 12.33 -0.79
C ALA A 93 9.70 13.37 -1.39
N VAL A 94 10.95 12.98 -1.69
CA VAL A 94 11.91 13.86 -2.37
C VAL A 94 11.44 14.22 -3.78
N THR A 95 10.93 13.26 -4.56
CA THR A 95 10.39 13.56 -5.91
C THR A 95 9.18 14.48 -5.84
N ALA A 96 8.38 14.38 -4.76
CA ALA A 96 7.21 15.20 -4.48
C ALA A 96 7.52 16.55 -3.77
N TRP A 97 8.79 16.92 -3.59
CA TRP A 97 9.16 18.13 -2.86
C TRP A 97 8.65 19.42 -3.53
N GLY A 98 7.78 20.18 -2.88
CA GLY A 98 7.13 21.35 -3.52
C GLY A 98 6.29 20.98 -4.75
N LEU A 99 5.80 19.73 -4.82
CA LEU A 99 4.86 19.30 -5.86
C LEU A 99 3.45 19.75 -5.48
N GLU A 100 2.84 20.52 -6.36
CA GLU A 100 1.43 20.91 -6.26
C GLU A 100 0.52 19.78 -6.77
N PRO A 101 -0.70 19.61 -6.21
CA PRO A 101 -1.68 18.66 -6.72
C PRO A 101 -1.98 18.81 -8.22
N VAL A 102 -2.17 17.70 -8.93
CA VAL A 102 -2.53 17.68 -10.35
C VAL A 102 -3.84 18.42 -10.59
N ARG A 103 -3.82 19.43 -11.48
CA ARG A 103 -5.01 20.17 -11.93
C ARG A 103 -5.43 19.88 -13.37
N SER A 104 -4.50 19.45 -14.22
CA SER A 104 -4.73 19.18 -15.63
C SER A 104 -4.08 17.87 -16.06
N ALA A 105 -2.76 17.85 -16.22
CA ALA A 105 -2.00 16.67 -16.59
C ALA A 105 -0.87 16.39 -15.57
N PRO A 106 -0.58 15.12 -15.25
CA PRO A 106 0.53 14.78 -14.38
C PRO A 106 1.86 15.16 -15.06
N SER A 107 2.66 15.99 -14.40
CA SER A 107 4.03 16.28 -14.84
C SER A 107 4.94 15.05 -14.65
N GLY A 108 6.13 15.06 -15.25
CA GLY A 108 7.11 13.98 -15.07
C GLY A 108 7.48 13.69 -13.60
N ARG A 109 7.40 14.71 -12.73
CA ARG A 109 7.62 14.53 -11.28
C ARG A 109 6.48 13.79 -10.58
N HIS A 110 5.24 13.98 -11.03
CA HIS A 110 4.11 13.19 -10.57
C HIS A 110 4.29 11.72 -10.97
N LEU A 111 4.63 11.48 -12.24
CA LEU A 111 4.87 10.13 -12.76
C LEU A 111 6.05 9.43 -12.04
N ALA A 112 7.13 10.15 -11.75
CA ALA A 112 8.25 9.62 -10.97
C ALA A 112 7.81 9.23 -9.54
N THR A 113 7.03 10.10 -8.87
CA THR A 113 6.50 9.83 -7.53
C THR A 113 5.59 8.60 -7.53
N ILE A 114 4.67 8.51 -8.51
CA ILE A 114 3.80 7.34 -8.72
C ILE A 114 4.64 6.08 -8.93
N ALA A 115 5.63 6.11 -9.84
CA ALA A 115 6.45 4.96 -10.15
C ALA A 115 7.21 4.44 -8.92
N VAL A 116 7.82 5.33 -8.13
CA VAL A 116 8.56 4.95 -6.92
C VAL A 116 7.62 4.33 -5.87
N LEU A 117 6.47 4.97 -5.60
CA LEU A 117 5.49 4.45 -4.65
C LEU A 117 4.92 3.10 -5.11
N SER A 118 4.51 2.98 -6.37
CA SER A 118 3.94 1.74 -6.90
C SER A 118 4.94 0.59 -6.90
N ALA A 119 6.21 0.85 -7.22
CA ALA A 119 7.26 -0.15 -7.10
C ALA A 119 7.47 -0.61 -5.65
N ALA A 120 7.48 0.31 -4.69
CA ALA A 120 7.56 0.00 -3.26
C ALA A 120 6.38 -0.88 -2.81
N MET A 121 5.16 -0.51 -3.21
CA MET A 121 3.94 -1.26 -2.89
C MET A 121 3.92 -2.64 -3.56
N GLY A 122 4.51 -2.78 -4.76
CA GLY A 122 4.70 -4.08 -5.43
C GLY A 122 5.55 -5.04 -4.61
N VAL A 123 6.72 -4.59 -4.12
CA VAL A 123 7.58 -5.38 -3.22
C VAL A 123 6.83 -5.76 -1.96
N ARG A 124 6.21 -4.77 -1.29
CA ARG A 124 5.45 -4.97 -0.06
C ARG A 124 4.33 -6.01 -0.22
N ASN A 125 3.60 -5.96 -1.34
CA ASN A 125 2.49 -6.88 -1.57
C ASN A 125 2.97 -8.34 -1.67
N VAL A 126 4.12 -8.56 -2.30
CA VAL A 126 4.76 -9.90 -2.33
C VAL A 126 5.20 -10.33 -0.93
N THR A 127 5.87 -9.46 -0.19
CA THR A 127 6.29 -9.74 1.19
C THR A 127 5.09 -10.09 2.07
N ALA A 128 3.99 -9.33 1.98
CA ALA A 128 2.78 -9.56 2.76
C ALA A 128 2.13 -10.92 2.46
N MET A 129 2.10 -11.33 1.18
CA MET A 129 1.54 -12.63 0.79
C MET A 129 2.32 -13.81 1.39
N ARG A 130 3.64 -13.68 1.54
CA ARG A 130 4.50 -14.81 1.92
C ARG A 130 4.82 -14.90 3.41
N VAL A 131 4.78 -13.78 4.14
CA VAL A 131 4.78 -13.83 5.61
C VAL A 131 3.55 -14.59 6.13
N SER A 132 2.56 -14.88 5.29
CA SER A 132 1.42 -15.77 5.59
C SER A 132 0.78 -15.44 6.93
N VAL A 133 0.74 -14.15 7.32
CA VAL A 133 -0.08 -13.74 8.47
C VAL A 133 -1.50 -14.13 8.09
N PRO A 134 -2.14 -15.08 8.80
CA PRO A 134 -3.46 -15.54 8.42
C PRO A 134 -4.38 -14.33 8.30
N ASP A 135 -4.92 -14.14 7.10
CA ASP A 135 -5.95 -13.16 6.72
C ASP A 135 -5.55 -11.72 6.37
N MET A 136 -4.31 -11.46 5.95
CA MET A 136 -3.94 -10.07 5.60
C MET A 136 -3.08 -9.92 4.34
N PRO A 137 -3.66 -10.04 3.13
CA PRO A 137 -3.14 -9.29 2.01
C PRO A 137 -3.64 -7.85 2.15
N THR A 138 -2.72 -6.91 2.35
CA THR A 138 -2.99 -5.46 2.52
C THR A 138 -3.63 -4.78 1.29
N THR A 139 -3.87 -5.54 0.22
CA THR A 139 -4.54 -5.15 -1.03
C THR A 139 -5.96 -5.70 -1.16
N LEU A 140 -6.41 -6.54 -0.21
CA LEU A 140 -7.67 -7.25 -0.29
C LEU A 140 -8.66 -6.74 0.77
N VAL A 141 -8.90 -5.42 0.81
CA VAL A 141 -9.98 -4.84 1.64
C VAL A 141 -11.31 -5.54 1.34
N THR A 142 -11.59 -5.82 0.07
CA THR A 142 -12.77 -6.59 -0.34
C THR A 142 -12.82 -7.96 0.32
N ARG A 143 -11.72 -8.74 0.28
CA ARG A 143 -11.67 -10.06 0.93
C ARG A 143 -11.77 -9.94 2.46
N ALA A 144 -11.13 -8.93 3.05
CA ALA A 144 -11.20 -8.68 4.48
C ALA A 144 -12.62 -8.32 4.91
N MET A 145 -13.33 -7.49 4.14
CA MET A 145 -14.74 -7.16 4.34
C MET A 145 -15.64 -8.38 4.14
N THR A 146 -15.50 -9.13 3.05
CA THR A 146 -16.25 -10.36 2.79
C THR A 146 -16.04 -11.38 3.91
N ALA A 147 -14.80 -11.57 4.34
CA ALA A 147 -14.48 -12.52 5.41
C ALA A 147 -14.88 -12.01 6.80
N PHE A 148 -14.94 -10.69 7.03
CA PHE A 148 -15.49 -10.09 8.24
C PHE A 148 -17.02 -10.26 8.30
N VAL A 149 -17.73 -9.91 7.23
CA VAL A 149 -19.19 -10.05 7.15
C VAL A 149 -19.60 -11.52 7.18
N GLY A 150 -18.96 -12.36 6.37
CA GLY A 150 -19.24 -13.80 6.30
C GLY A 150 -18.97 -14.52 7.63
N GLY A 151 -17.87 -14.21 8.31
CA GLY A 151 -17.51 -14.86 9.57
C GLY A 151 -18.09 -14.24 10.85
N SER A 152 -18.62 -13.00 10.82
CA SER A 152 -19.12 -12.31 12.02
C SER A 152 -20.64 -12.14 12.06
N LEU A 153 -21.31 -11.98 10.91
CA LEU A 153 -22.72 -11.59 10.86
C LEU A 153 -23.66 -12.74 10.47
N LEU A 154 -23.19 -13.76 9.74
CA LEU A 154 -24.07 -14.78 9.16
C LEU A 154 -23.72 -16.23 9.52
N GLY A 155 -22.59 -16.51 10.16
CA GLY A 155 -22.32 -17.84 10.71
C GLY A 155 -20.86 -18.26 10.73
N HIS A 156 -20.58 -19.28 11.53
CA HIS A 156 -19.26 -19.90 11.70
C HIS A 156 -18.94 -20.84 10.52
N ASP A 157 -18.86 -20.31 9.30
CA ASP A 157 -18.51 -21.13 8.14
C ASP A 157 -16.97 -21.33 8.07
N PRO A 158 -16.48 -22.58 8.20
CA PRO A 158 -15.05 -22.88 8.13
C PRO A 158 -14.38 -22.47 6.81
N ALA A 159 -15.14 -22.26 5.73
CA ALA A 159 -14.63 -21.72 4.46
C ALA A 159 -14.01 -20.32 4.60
N PHE A 160 -14.40 -19.54 5.62
CA PHE A 160 -13.83 -18.22 5.90
C PHE A 160 -12.66 -18.25 6.89
N GLY A 161 -12.16 -19.43 7.29
CA GLY A 161 -10.96 -19.59 8.12
C GLY A 161 -11.09 -18.94 9.50
N HIS A 162 -11.49 -19.73 10.50
CA HIS A 162 -11.72 -19.24 11.86
C HIS A 162 -10.53 -19.58 12.77
N THR A 163 -9.64 -18.61 13.00
CA THR A 163 -8.69 -18.63 14.12
C THR A 163 -9.09 -17.56 15.13
N ARG A 164 -8.98 -17.82 16.45
CA ARG A 164 -9.28 -16.80 17.48
C ARG A 164 -8.54 -15.49 17.16
N GLY A 165 -9.30 -14.39 17.06
CA GLY A 165 -8.77 -13.05 16.77
C GLY A 165 -8.65 -12.67 15.28
N ALA A 166 -8.91 -13.57 14.34
CA ALA A 166 -8.90 -13.27 12.89
C ALA A 166 -9.90 -12.17 12.50
N THR A 167 -11.14 -12.26 12.97
CA THR A 167 -12.21 -11.29 12.70
C THR A 167 -11.85 -9.88 13.17
N ALA A 168 -11.32 -9.75 14.40
CA ALA A 168 -10.89 -8.47 14.96
C ALA A 168 -9.71 -7.87 14.17
N ARG A 169 -8.75 -8.71 13.74
CA ARG A 169 -7.64 -8.30 12.87
C ARG A 169 -8.11 -7.80 11.50
N ARG A 170 -9.07 -8.49 10.88
CA ARG A 170 -9.67 -8.11 9.59
C ARG A 170 -10.43 -6.78 9.70
N ALA A 171 -11.31 -6.65 10.70
CA ALA A 171 -12.03 -5.41 10.99
C ALA A 171 -11.05 -4.25 11.27
N GLY A 172 -10.04 -4.50 12.11
CA GLY A 172 -9.00 -3.52 12.40
C GLY A 172 -8.22 -3.07 11.17
N SER A 173 -8.05 -3.95 10.17
CA SER A 173 -7.40 -3.57 8.90
C SER A 173 -8.28 -2.67 8.04
N VAL A 174 -9.58 -2.95 7.96
CA VAL A 174 -10.54 -2.10 7.23
C VAL A 174 -10.60 -0.71 7.87
N VAL A 175 -10.74 -0.66 9.20
CA VAL A 175 -10.76 0.59 9.97
C VAL A 175 -9.42 1.34 9.83
N ALA A 176 -8.28 0.65 9.90
CA ALA A 176 -6.98 1.27 9.72
C ALA A 176 -6.80 1.87 8.31
N MET A 177 -7.22 1.16 7.26
CA MET A 177 -7.18 1.67 5.88
C MET A 177 -8.03 2.94 5.74
N PHE A 178 -9.27 2.89 6.25
CA PHE A 178 -10.19 4.03 6.22
C PHE A 178 -9.62 5.23 7.01
N ALA A 179 -9.13 4.99 8.23
CA ALA A 179 -8.53 6.03 9.06
C ALA A 179 -7.29 6.65 8.38
N GLY A 180 -6.43 5.84 7.77
CA GLY A 180 -5.29 6.33 7.00
C GLY A 180 -5.70 7.20 5.82
N GLY A 181 -6.69 6.76 5.05
CA GLY A 181 -7.26 7.53 3.95
C GLY A 181 -7.88 8.84 4.42
N LEU A 182 -8.64 8.81 5.52
CA LEU A 182 -9.24 10.00 6.13
C LEU A 182 -8.19 11.00 6.61
N VAL A 183 -7.15 10.53 7.30
CA VAL A 183 -6.03 11.37 7.76
C VAL A 183 -5.31 11.98 6.55
N GLY A 184 -4.96 11.18 5.53
CA GLY A 184 -4.29 11.68 4.34
C GLY A 184 -5.12 12.70 3.57
N ALA A 185 -6.42 12.43 3.38
CA ALA A 185 -7.34 13.36 2.73
C ALA A 185 -7.53 14.66 3.53
N ALA A 186 -7.68 14.57 4.85
CA ALA A 186 -7.82 15.73 5.73
C ALA A 186 -6.55 16.59 5.70
N CYS A 187 -5.35 15.98 5.75
CA CYS A 187 -4.08 16.70 5.65
C CYS A 187 -4.00 17.49 4.34
N LEU A 188 -4.26 16.84 3.20
CA LEU A 188 -4.22 17.52 1.89
C LEU A 188 -5.27 18.63 1.80
N HIS A 189 -6.48 18.40 2.34
CA HIS A 189 -7.55 19.40 2.35
C HIS A 189 -7.16 20.66 3.14
N HIS A 190 -6.39 20.51 4.23
CA HIS A 190 -5.88 21.63 5.03
C HIS A 190 -4.56 22.20 4.51
N GLY A 191 -4.13 21.83 3.29
CA GLY A 191 -2.95 22.39 2.64
C GLY A 191 -1.62 21.78 3.08
N VAL A 192 -1.63 20.62 3.76
CA VAL A 192 -0.39 19.89 4.06
C VAL A 192 0.25 19.45 2.74
N PRO A 193 1.52 19.76 2.48
CA PRO A 193 2.19 19.36 1.25
C PRO A 193 2.32 17.84 1.12
N VAL A 194 2.25 17.34 -0.13
CA VAL A 194 2.30 15.90 -0.44
C VAL A 194 3.56 15.24 0.15
N HIS A 195 4.73 15.86 0.00
CA HIS A 195 5.98 15.30 0.51
C HIS A 195 5.99 15.14 2.04
N ILE A 196 5.34 16.02 2.80
CA ILE A 196 5.22 15.90 4.26
C ILE A 196 4.35 14.69 4.62
N LEU A 197 3.23 14.50 3.91
CA LEU A 197 2.37 13.33 4.09
C LEU A 197 3.12 12.02 3.77
N LEU A 198 3.90 12.00 2.69
CA LEU A 198 4.74 10.86 2.32
C LEU A 198 5.83 10.57 3.36
N LEU A 199 6.51 11.61 3.88
CA LEU A 199 7.48 11.45 4.98
C LEU A 199 6.84 10.88 6.24
N GLY A 200 5.62 11.31 6.59
CA GLY A 200 4.86 10.75 7.70
C GLY A 200 4.58 9.25 7.51
N ALA A 201 4.14 8.85 6.31
CA ALA A 201 3.93 7.44 5.97
C ALA A 201 5.25 6.63 5.99
N ALA A 202 6.35 7.19 5.49
CA ALA A 202 7.68 6.59 5.56
C ALA A 202 8.14 6.38 7.01
N GLY A 203 7.91 7.38 7.87
CA GLY A 203 8.20 7.31 9.30
C GLY A 203 7.41 6.20 10.00
N LEU A 204 6.12 6.05 9.69
CA LEU A 204 5.31 4.95 10.22
C LEU A 204 5.83 3.57 9.79
N ALA A 205 6.23 3.42 8.53
CA ALA A 205 6.82 2.19 8.02
C ALA A 205 8.17 1.88 8.72
N LEU A 206 9.03 2.89 8.84
CA LEU A 206 10.32 2.79 9.51
C LEU A 206 10.17 2.39 10.99
N LEU A 207 9.33 3.11 11.74
CA LEU A 207 9.05 2.82 13.15
C LEU A 207 8.49 1.42 13.33
N THR A 208 7.62 0.97 12.41
CA THR A 208 7.13 -0.40 12.42
C THR A 208 8.29 -1.37 12.24
N GLY A 209 9.20 -1.16 11.28
CA GLY A 209 10.38 -2.01 11.08
C GLY A 209 11.31 -2.04 12.28
N LEU A 210 11.59 -0.90 12.89
CA LEU A 210 12.41 -0.80 14.09
C LEU A 210 11.78 -1.54 15.27
N ALA A 211 10.45 -1.49 15.42
CA ALA A 211 9.73 -2.21 16.47
C ALA A 211 9.80 -3.75 16.32
N TYR A 212 10.06 -4.26 15.12
CA TYR A 212 10.24 -5.70 14.88
C TYR A 212 11.69 -6.17 15.10
N LEU A 213 12.71 -5.29 15.08
CA LEU A 213 14.12 -5.65 15.33
C LEU A 213 14.38 -6.50 16.58
N PRO A 214 13.77 -6.24 17.76
CA PRO A 214 14.04 -7.00 18.98
C PRO A 214 13.37 -8.39 19.04
N PHE A 215 12.55 -8.78 18.06
CA PHE A 215 11.78 -10.04 18.09
C PHE A 215 12.04 -10.99 16.90
N PRO A 216 13.29 -11.46 16.68
CA PRO A 216 13.64 -12.33 15.55
C PRO A 216 12.93 -13.68 15.52
N HIS A 217 12.47 -14.20 16.67
CA HIS A 217 11.94 -15.56 16.79
C HIS A 217 10.41 -15.70 16.61
N ARG A 218 9.65 -14.60 16.46
CA ARG A 218 8.17 -14.66 16.40
C ARG A 218 7.57 -14.92 15.01
N LEU A 219 8.40 -14.96 13.97
CA LEU A 219 7.97 -15.19 12.57
C LEU A 219 8.45 -16.55 12.00
N SER A 220 9.12 -17.37 12.81
CA SER A 220 9.67 -18.68 12.42
C SER A 220 8.86 -19.88 12.93
N SER A 221 7.70 -19.66 13.56
CA SER A 221 6.81 -20.69 14.11
C SER A 221 5.51 -20.80 13.32
#